data_AF-A0A6G9AZ94-F1
#
_entry.id   AF-A0A6G9AZ94-F1
#
_cell.length_a   1.000
_cell.length_b   1.000
_cell.length_c   1.000
_cell.angle_alpha   90.00
_cell.angle_beta   90.00
_cell.angle_gamma   90.00
#
_symmetry.space_group_name_H-M   'P 1'
#
loop_
_entity.id
_entity.type
_entity.pdbx_description
1 polymer ?
#
loop_
_entity_poly.entity_id
_entity_poly.type
_entity_poly.pdbx_seq_one_letter_code
_entity_poly.pdbx_strand_id
1 'polypeptide(L)'
;MRKDNLERFVRDNREAFDDKEPPLDLWRKIEAGLPEQQSTGSTMGETRPTNTSPFQTIHKNPSRFGSMQIGWPGLDWRVAASIAVLLLAGSFLYMNYQYGVTHQPEVVAVGPTYAKEVVHYTRLIDVKRDELKHMTEDNPSLYQEFATDLNRLENSYQSLKADLPKNPNQEMLIEAMIQNLQLQINLLNEQLRVIKRIKQQTNENPV
;
A
#
# COMPACT_ATOMS: atom_id res chain seq x y z
N MET A 1 6.50 -29.81 -12.55
CA MET A 1 6.59 -30.28 -11.15
C MET A 1 7.08 -29.11 -10.30
N ARG A 2 6.25 -28.54 -9.41
CA ARG A 2 6.57 -27.38 -8.54
C ARG A 2 5.93 -27.49 -7.14
N LYS A 3 5.45 -28.68 -6.75
CA LYS A 3 4.75 -28.90 -5.47
C LYS A 3 5.70 -29.06 -4.28
N ASP A 4 6.99 -29.29 -4.54
CA ASP A 4 7.92 -29.81 -3.53
C ASP A 4 8.60 -28.72 -2.69
N ASN A 5 8.60 -27.46 -3.15
CA ASN A 5 9.32 -26.37 -2.47
C ASN A 5 8.57 -25.89 -1.21
N LEU A 6 7.25 -25.80 -1.28
CA LEU A 6 6.42 -25.38 -0.15
C LEU A 6 6.36 -26.47 0.92
N GLU A 7 6.24 -27.74 0.50
CA GLU A 7 6.21 -28.88 1.42
C GLU A 7 7.51 -28.98 2.24
N ARG A 8 8.67 -28.79 1.59
CA ARG A 8 9.97 -28.72 2.30
C ARG A 8 10.02 -27.55 3.27
N PHE A 9 9.63 -26.36 2.83
CA PHE A 9 9.66 -25.17 3.70
C PHE A 9 8.77 -25.35 4.94
N VAL A 10 7.54 -25.84 4.77
CA VAL A 10 6.61 -26.06 5.89
C VAL A 10 7.15 -27.13 6.83
N ARG A 11 7.72 -28.21 6.31
CA ARG A 11 8.33 -29.27 7.13
C ARG A 11 9.53 -28.75 7.93
N ASP A 12 10.42 -28.01 7.28
CA ASP A 12 11.66 -27.54 7.89
C ASP A 12 11.43 -26.38 8.89
N ASN A 13 10.25 -25.75 8.86
CA ASN A 13 9.88 -24.68 9.80
C ASN A 13 8.79 -25.10 10.80
N ARG A 14 8.33 -26.36 10.78
CA ARG A 14 7.19 -26.83 11.59
C ARG A 14 7.36 -26.57 13.08
N GLU A 15 8.55 -26.82 13.62
CA GLU A 15 8.86 -26.59 15.04
C GLU A 15 8.68 -25.11 15.42
N ALA A 16 9.15 -24.19 14.58
CA ALA A 16 9.00 -22.75 14.80
C ALA A 16 7.54 -22.26 14.73
N PHE A 17 6.63 -23.03 14.12
CA PHE A 17 5.19 -22.77 14.14
C PHE A 17 4.51 -23.32 15.40
N ASP A 18 4.95 -24.48 15.88
CA ASP A 18 4.36 -25.17 17.04
C ASP A 18 4.87 -24.61 18.40
N ASP A 19 5.98 -23.87 18.42
CA ASP A 19 6.60 -23.33 19.66
C ASP A 19 5.78 -22.21 20.35
N LYS A 20 4.83 -21.58 19.65
CA LYS A 20 4.08 -20.43 20.17
C LYS A 20 2.65 -20.81 20.52
N GLU A 21 2.49 -21.45 21.67
CA GLU A 21 1.16 -21.65 22.24
C GLU A 21 0.60 -20.31 22.77
N PRO A 22 -0.60 -19.90 22.35
CA PRO A 22 -1.28 -18.79 22.99
C PRO A 22 -1.59 -19.16 24.45
N PRO A 23 -1.54 -18.20 25.40
CA PRO A 23 -1.95 -18.48 26.77
C PRO A 23 -3.38 -19.01 26.81
N LEU A 24 -3.62 -20.05 27.62
CA LEU A 24 -4.90 -20.78 27.70
C LEU A 24 -6.12 -19.88 27.97
N ASP A 25 -5.90 -18.71 28.58
CA ASP A 25 -6.94 -17.75 28.96
C ASP A 25 -7.20 -16.66 27.90
N LEU A 26 -6.52 -16.71 26.74
CA LEU A 26 -6.61 -15.70 25.68
C LEU A 26 -8.05 -15.63 25.12
N TRP A 27 -8.74 -16.77 25.01
CA TRP A 27 -10.13 -16.82 24.56
C TRP A 27 -11.11 -16.18 25.56
N ARG A 28 -10.93 -16.36 26.87
CA ARG A 28 -11.76 -15.70 27.90
C ARG A 28 -11.61 -14.19 27.88
N LYS A 29 -10.40 -13.69 27.58
CA LYS A 29 -10.13 -12.25 27.44
C LYS A 29 -10.79 -11.67 26.18
N ILE A 30 -10.81 -12.43 25.09
CA ILE A 30 -11.52 -12.03 23.87
C ILE A 30 -13.03 -12.01 24.12
N GLU A 31 -13.58 -13.05 24.76
CA GLU A 31 -15.01 -13.15 25.09
C GLU A 31 -15.47 -12.01 26.00
N ALA A 32 -14.68 -11.65 27.02
CA ALA A 32 -14.95 -10.51 27.89
C ALA A 32 -14.90 -9.15 27.16
N GLY A 33 -14.26 -9.08 25.99
CA GLY A 33 -14.13 -7.89 25.16
C GLY A 33 -15.15 -7.79 24.03
N LEU A 34 -15.95 -8.83 23.79
CA LEU A 34 -16.96 -8.83 22.72
C LEU A 34 -18.32 -8.35 23.26
N PRO A 35 -19.01 -7.42 22.59
CA PRO A 35 -20.39 -7.11 22.92
C PRO A 35 -21.24 -8.35 22.63
N GLU A 36 -22.03 -8.78 23.62
CA GLU A 36 -22.91 -9.95 23.54
C GLU A 36 -23.98 -9.74 22.46
N GLN A 37 -23.69 -10.15 21.22
CA GLN A 37 -24.65 -10.11 20.13
C GLN A 37 -25.56 -11.34 20.22
N GLN A 38 -26.72 -11.15 20.84
CA GLN A 38 -27.79 -12.13 20.86
C GLN A 38 -28.22 -12.46 19.43
N SER A 39 -28.04 -13.73 19.09
CA SER A 39 -28.50 -14.42 17.90
C SER A 39 -30.04 -14.41 17.82
N THR A 40 -30.61 -13.62 16.91
CA THR A 40 -32.02 -13.74 16.54
C THR A 40 -32.20 -14.87 15.54
N GLY A 41 -32.48 -16.07 16.06
CA GLY A 41 -33.13 -17.15 15.32
C GLY A 41 -34.65 -17.09 15.54
N SER A 42 -35.40 -16.89 14.44
CA SER A 42 -36.73 -17.44 14.15
C SER A 42 -37.96 -17.16 15.04
N THR A 43 -38.87 -16.37 14.45
CA THR A 43 -40.30 -16.65 14.23
C THR A 43 -41.28 -16.80 15.41
N MET A 44 -42.14 -15.77 15.52
CA MET A 44 -43.59 -15.69 15.82
C MET A 44 -44.33 -16.87 16.48
N GLY A 45 -45.11 -16.57 17.54
CA GLY A 45 -46.20 -17.44 18.02
C GLY A 45 -46.75 -17.17 19.44
N GLU A 46 -47.47 -16.06 19.61
CA GLU A 46 -48.62 -15.77 20.52
C GLU A 46 -49.11 -16.81 21.59
N THR A 47 -49.07 -16.44 22.88
CA THR A 47 -50.21 -16.21 23.82
C THR A 47 -49.82 -16.37 25.32
N ARG A 48 -50.31 -15.42 26.13
CA ARG A 48 -50.21 -15.24 27.61
C ARG A 48 -51.17 -16.25 28.35
N PRO A 49 -51.18 -16.45 29.71
CA PRO A 49 -50.66 -15.51 30.70
C PRO A 49 -50.14 -15.99 32.08
N THR A 50 -49.64 -14.96 32.81
CA THR A 50 -49.47 -14.78 34.27
C THR A 50 -48.37 -15.55 35.00
N ASN A 51 -47.26 -14.87 35.30
CA ASN A 51 -46.92 -14.54 36.70
C ASN A 51 -45.77 -13.52 36.80
N THR A 52 -46.09 -12.37 37.38
CA THR A 52 -45.30 -11.61 38.36
C THR A 52 -43.77 -11.61 38.23
N SER A 53 -43.22 -10.48 37.78
CA SER A 53 -41.91 -9.94 38.20
C SER A 53 -41.84 -8.42 37.98
N PRO A 54 -41.10 -7.69 38.84
CA PRO A 54 -41.45 -6.34 39.32
C PRO A 54 -40.76 -5.23 38.51
N PHE A 55 -40.95 -5.23 37.19
CA PHE A 55 -40.41 -4.17 36.34
C PHE A 55 -41.54 -3.33 35.74
N GLN A 56 -42.00 -2.37 36.53
CA GLN A 56 -42.57 -1.13 36.01
C GLN A 56 -41.85 0.05 36.66
N THR A 57 -40.71 0.43 36.10
CA THR A 57 -40.36 1.85 36.02
C THR A 57 -39.57 2.09 34.74
N ILE A 58 -40.22 2.83 33.84
CA ILE A 58 -39.57 3.49 32.71
C ILE A 58 -38.76 4.64 33.32
N HIS A 59 -37.44 4.48 33.43
CA HIS A 59 -36.55 5.60 33.71
C HIS A 59 -36.25 6.30 32.38
N LYS A 60 -37.03 7.35 32.10
CA LYS A 60 -36.65 8.40 31.17
C LYS A 60 -35.31 8.96 31.66
N ASN A 61 -34.23 8.79 30.91
CA ASN A 61 -33.00 9.47 31.27
C ASN A 61 -33.00 10.89 30.66
N PRO A 62 -33.03 11.95 31.47
CA PRO A 62 -32.69 13.28 31.01
C PRO A 62 -31.20 13.31 30.66
N SER A 63 -30.86 14.05 29.63
CA SER A 63 -29.48 14.47 29.40
C SER A 63 -28.97 15.22 30.63
N ARG A 64 -27.80 14.82 31.18
CA ARG A 64 -26.69 15.69 31.64
C ARG A 64 -25.64 14.99 32.53
N PHE A 65 -24.39 15.08 32.06
CA PHE A 65 -23.11 15.23 32.76
C PHE A 65 -22.41 14.05 33.47
N GLY A 66 -21.29 13.65 32.85
CA GLY A 66 -20.10 13.09 33.48
C GLY A 66 -18.87 13.61 32.73
N SER A 67 -18.48 14.83 33.06
CA SER A 67 -17.45 15.63 32.39
C SER A 67 -16.04 15.18 32.75
N MET A 68 -15.27 14.67 31.79
CA MET A 68 -13.82 14.82 31.81
C MET A 68 -13.50 16.29 31.51
N GLN A 69 -13.46 17.13 32.55
CA GLN A 69 -13.03 18.52 32.42
C GLN A 69 -11.51 18.55 32.28
N ILE A 70 -11.00 18.43 31.03
CA ILE A 70 -9.68 18.97 30.69
C ILE A 70 -9.91 20.46 30.43
N GLY A 71 -9.80 21.24 31.50
CA GLY A 71 -10.03 22.68 31.47
C GLY A 71 -8.95 23.41 30.69
N TRP A 72 -9.30 23.84 29.47
CA TRP A 72 -8.68 25.00 28.84
C TRP A 72 -9.71 26.15 28.93
N PRO A 73 -9.42 27.24 29.64
CA PRO A 73 -10.42 28.27 29.88
C PRO A 73 -10.69 29.02 28.58
N GLY A 74 -11.92 28.88 28.06
CA GLY A 74 -12.46 29.78 27.04
C GLY A 74 -12.56 29.27 25.61
N LEU A 75 -12.38 27.96 25.33
CA LEU A 75 -12.56 27.45 23.97
C LEU A 75 -13.94 26.81 23.77
N ASP A 76 -14.77 27.43 22.95
CA ASP A 76 -16.04 26.86 22.48
C ASP A 76 -15.75 25.50 21.81
N TRP A 77 -16.36 24.43 22.32
CA TRP A 77 -16.20 23.05 21.80
C TRP A 77 -16.45 22.91 20.29
N ARG A 78 -17.22 23.84 19.72
CA ARG A 78 -17.48 23.94 18.27
C ARG A 78 -16.21 24.29 17.48
N VAL A 79 -15.30 25.07 18.05
CA VAL A 79 -14.00 25.44 17.48
C VAL A 79 -13.02 24.27 17.58
N ALA A 80 -13.03 23.54 18.71
CA ALA A 80 -12.23 22.32 18.82
C ALA A 80 -12.64 21.25 17.79
N ALA A 81 -13.94 21.09 17.56
CA ALA A 81 -14.46 20.14 16.57
C ALA A 81 -14.07 20.52 15.13
N SER A 82 -14.09 21.81 14.78
CA SER A 82 -13.67 22.24 13.44
C SER A 82 -12.17 22.05 13.21
N ILE A 83 -11.34 22.31 14.23
CA ILE A 83 -9.90 22.05 14.18
C ILE A 83 -9.63 20.54 14.05
N ALA A 84 -10.36 19.70 14.78
CA ALA A 84 -10.22 18.24 14.68
C ALA A 84 -10.61 17.71 13.29
N VAL A 85 -11.71 18.22 12.70
CA VAL A 85 -12.12 17.86 11.34
C VAL A 85 -11.09 18.33 10.31
N LEU A 86 -10.53 19.54 10.47
CA LEU A 86 -9.49 20.05 9.58
C LEU A 86 -8.17 19.28 9.71
N LEU A 87 -7.79 18.85 10.91
CA LEU A 87 -6.62 18.02 11.14
C LEU A 87 -6.83 16.60 10.59
N LEU A 88 -8.03 16.03 10.72
CA LEU A 88 -8.36 14.72 10.14
C LEU A 88 -8.42 14.79 8.61
N ALA A 89 -9.05 15.81 8.05
CA ALA A 89 -9.10 16.02 6.60
C ALA A 89 -7.71 16.34 6.04
N GLY A 90 -6.94 17.19 6.72
CA GLY A 90 -5.57 17.52 6.36
C GLY A 90 -4.64 16.31 6.47
N SER A 91 -4.76 15.51 7.53
CA SER A 91 -4.03 14.24 7.69
C SER A 91 -4.47 13.20 6.66
N PHE A 92 -5.75 13.13 6.31
CA PHE A 92 -6.27 12.24 5.28
C PHE A 92 -5.76 12.62 3.89
N LEU A 93 -5.76 13.92 3.56
CA LEU A 93 -5.18 14.44 2.32
C LEU A 93 -3.65 14.27 2.30
N TYR A 94 -2.97 14.48 3.43
CA TYR A 94 -1.53 14.28 3.58
C TYR A 94 -1.14 12.80 3.49
N MET A 95 -1.91 11.90 4.11
CA MET A 95 -1.76 10.45 3.92
C MET A 95 -2.01 10.08 2.47
N ASN A 96 -3.03 10.65 1.81
CA ASN A 96 -3.26 10.43 0.38
C ASN A 96 -2.12 10.98 -0.51
N TYR A 97 -1.40 12.01 -0.07
CA TYR A 97 -0.21 12.54 -0.76
C TYR A 97 1.08 11.75 -0.48
N GLN A 98 1.25 11.16 0.71
CA GLN A 98 2.47 10.42 1.09
C GLN A 98 2.39 8.90 0.88
N TYR A 99 1.21 8.28 0.90
CA TYR A 99 1.05 6.85 0.58
C TYR A 99 0.97 6.62 -0.93
N GLY A 100 2.09 6.83 -1.61
CA GLY A 100 2.29 6.40 -2.99
C GLY A 100 2.51 4.89 -3.11
N VAL A 101 1.58 4.02 -2.68
CA VAL A 101 1.73 2.57 -2.95
C VAL A 101 0.41 1.81 -3.11
N THR A 102 -0.37 2.22 -4.11
CA THR A 102 -1.15 1.24 -4.88
C THR A 102 -1.01 1.56 -6.36
N HIS A 103 0.23 1.58 -6.84
CA HIS A 103 0.46 1.64 -8.28
C HIS A 103 0.15 0.26 -8.86
N GLN A 104 -0.97 0.19 -9.58
CA GLN A 104 -1.38 -0.88 -10.50
C GLN A 104 -2.19 -2.02 -9.88
N PRO A 105 -3.45 -1.77 -9.44
CA PRO A 105 -4.40 -2.84 -9.11
C PRO A 105 -4.66 -3.81 -10.28
N GLU A 106 -4.40 -3.35 -11.51
CA GLU A 106 -4.69 -4.07 -12.74
C GLU A 106 -3.72 -5.21 -13.04
N VAL A 107 -2.41 -5.03 -12.77
CA VAL A 107 -1.38 -6.06 -13.00
C VAL A 107 -1.49 -7.20 -11.98
N VAL A 108 -2.06 -6.92 -10.80
CA VAL A 108 -2.30 -7.92 -9.75
C VAL A 108 -3.40 -8.91 -10.13
N ALA A 109 -4.35 -8.51 -10.98
CA ALA A 109 -5.48 -9.35 -11.38
C ALA A 109 -5.08 -10.53 -12.29
N VAL A 110 -3.98 -10.39 -13.05
CA VAL A 110 -3.51 -11.40 -14.04
C VAL A 110 -2.52 -12.39 -13.40
N GLY A 111 -1.79 -11.98 -12.35
CA GLY A 111 -0.98 -12.90 -11.55
C GLY A 111 0.04 -12.20 -10.64
N PRO A 112 0.30 -12.74 -9.43
CA PRO A 112 1.18 -12.10 -8.44
C PRO A 112 2.67 -12.11 -8.81
N THR A 113 3.09 -12.88 -9.82
CA THR A 113 4.48 -12.94 -10.30
C THR A 113 4.84 -11.71 -11.13
N TYR A 114 4.00 -11.31 -12.09
CA TYR A 114 4.25 -10.18 -12.97
C TYR A 114 4.27 -8.84 -12.22
N ALA A 115 3.37 -8.67 -11.25
CA ALA A 115 3.33 -7.47 -10.41
C ALA A 115 4.67 -7.23 -9.68
N LYS A 116 5.32 -8.31 -9.22
CA LYS A 116 6.63 -8.22 -8.56
C LYS A 116 7.73 -7.76 -9.53
N GLU A 117 7.73 -8.28 -10.75
CA GLU A 117 8.72 -7.90 -11.77
C GLU A 117 8.59 -6.44 -12.20
N VAL A 118 7.36 -5.98 -12.48
CA VAL A 118 7.10 -4.58 -12.84
C VAL A 118 7.56 -3.65 -11.72
N VAL A 119 7.18 -3.93 -10.47
CA VAL A 119 7.62 -3.11 -9.32
C VAL A 119 9.13 -3.13 -9.15
N HIS A 120 9.76 -4.30 -9.32
CA HIS A 120 11.21 -4.43 -9.23
C HIS A 120 11.93 -3.57 -10.28
N TYR A 121 11.52 -3.67 -11.55
CA TYR A 121 12.16 -2.93 -12.63
C TYR A 121 11.87 -1.42 -12.56
N THR A 122 10.65 -1.00 -12.23
CA THR A 122 10.34 0.43 -12.05
C THR A 122 11.23 1.05 -10.97
N ARG A 123 11.41 0.39 -9.82
CA ARG A 123 12.33 0.89 -8.79
C ARG A 123 13.77 1.01 -9.28
N LEU A 124 14.26 0.03 -10.05
CA LEU A 124 15.61 0.07 -10.62
C LEU A 124 15.78 1.22 -11.62
N ILE A 125 14.75 1.50 -12.42
CA ILE A 125 14.73 2.61 -13.36
C ILE A 125 14.81 3.93 -12.60
N ASP A 126 14.00 4.13 -11.56
CA ASP A 126 14.00 5.35 -10.76
C ASP A 126 15.40 5.65 -10.19
N VAL A 127 16.01 4.65 -9.54
CA VAL A 127 17.37 4.77 -8.97
C VAL A 127 18.39 5.14 -10.05
N LYS A 128 18.32 4.52 -11.23
CA LYS A 128 19.26 4.81 -12.34
C LYS A 128 19.03 6.16 -12.98
N ARG A 129 17.79 6.63 -13.05
CA ARG A 129 17.45 7.99 -13.54
C ARG A 129 18.00 9.05 -12.60
N ASP A 130 17.91 8.82 -11.30
CA ASP A 130 18.51 9.70 -10.29
C ASP A 130 20.04 9.70 -10.39
N GLU A 131 20.67 8.53 -10.54
CA GLU A 131 22.12 8.43 -10.78
C GLU A 131 22.51 9.18 -12.06
N LEU A 132 21.76 8.99 -13.16
CA LEU A 132 22.01 9.66 -14.43
C LEU A 132 21.94 11.17 -14.28
N LYS A 133 20.90 11.67 -13.61
CA LYS A 133 20.70 13.10 -13.35
C LYS A 133 21.87 13.67 -12.54
N HIS A 134 22.23 13.02 -11.43
CA HIS A 134 23.34 13.45 -10.58
C HIS A 134 24.67 13.46 -11.35
N MET A 135 24.95 12.42 -12.15
CA MET A 135 26.19 12.34 -12.93
C MET A 135 26.29 13.38 -14.06
N THR A 136 25.16 13.98 -14.47
CA THR A 136 25.05 14.96 -15.55
C THR A 136 24.71 16.37 -15.05
N GLU A 137 24.79 16.64 -13.74
CA GLU A 137 24.55 17.98 -13.17
C GLU A 137 25.44 19.05 -13.81
N ASP A 138 26.69 18.69 -14.12
CA ASP A 138 27.67 19.58 -14.76
C ASP A 138 27.40 19.81 -16.26
N ASN A 139 26.52 19.00 -16.89
CA ASN A 139 26.23 19.05 -18.32
C ASN A 139 24.75 18.75 -18.62
N PRO A 140 23.86 19.75 -18.48
CA PRO A 140 22.42 19.58 -18.68
C PRO A 140 22.01 19.21 -20.11
N SER A 141 22.78 19.60 -21.14
CA SER A 141 22.46 19.26 -22.53
C SER A 141 22.67 17.77 -22.81
N LEU A 142 23.72 17.17 -22.23
CA LEU A 142 23.95 15.72 -22.30
C LEU A 142 22.82 14.93 -21.65
N TYR A 143 22.30 15.41 -20.50
CA TYR A 143 21.13 14.79 -19.88
C TYR A 143 19.92 14.78 -20.82
N GLN A 144 19.64 15.89 -21.52
CA GLN A 144 18.50 15.99 -22.42
C GLN A 144 18.60 15.03 -23.61
N GLU A 145 19.80 14.86 -24.18
CA GLU A 145 20.05 13.90 -25.25
C GLU A 145 19.71 12.47 -24.78
N PHE A 146 20.22 12.08 -23.61
CA PHE A 146 19.95 10.77 -23.01
C PHE A 146 18.48 10.58 -22.57
N ALA A 147 17.84 11.63 -22.07
CA ALA A 147 16.45 11.59 -21.64
C ALA A 147 15.49 11.40 -22.83
N THR A 148 15.86 11.83 -24.04
CA THR A 148 15.01 11.71 -25.23
C THR A 148 14.64 10.26 -25.53
N ASP A 149 15.64 9.37 -25.58
CA ASP A 149 15.40 7.94 -25.87
C ASP A 149 14.68 7.24 -24.71
N LEU A 150 14.98 7.63 -23.47
CA LEU A 150 14.27 7.12 -22.31
C LEU A 150 12.78 7.50 -22.34
N ASN A 151 12.46 8.74 -22.73
CA ASN A 151 11.08 9.20 -22.85
C ASN A 151 10.31 8.43 -23.94
N ARG A 152 10.98 8.02 -25.04
CA ARG A 152 10.35 7.18 -26.07
C ARG A 152 9.96 5.82 -25.51
N LEU A 153 10.86 5.18 -24.77
CA LEU A 153 10.58 3.89 -24.13
C LEU A 153 9.47 4.03 -23.08
N GLU A 154 9.51 5.07 -22.27
CA GLU A 154 8.47 5.35 -21.27
C GLU A 154 7.09 5.56 -21.90
N ASN A 155 7.02 6.32 -22.99
CA ASN A 155 5.76 6.50 -23.72
C ASN A 155 5.22 5.17 -24.26
N SER A 156 6.10 4.30 -24.77
CA SER A 156 5.70 2.95 -25.21
C SER A 156 5.17 2.12 -24.04
N TYR A 157 5.79 2.20 -22.85
CA TYR A 157 5.28 1.54 -21.64
C TYR A 157 3.89 2.06 -21.24
N GLN A 158 3.70 3.37 -21.24
CA GLN A 158 2.41 3.98 -20.88
C GLN A 158 1.30 3.60 -21.86
N SER A 159 1.60 3.52 -23.16
CA SER A 159 0.64 3.02 -24.16
C SER A 159 0.25 1.56 -23.90
N LEU A 160 1.23 0.68 -23.65
CA LEU A 160 0.97 -0.72 -23.33
C LEU A 160 0.11 -0.86 -22.06
N LYS A 161 0.40 -0.05 -21.04
CA LYS A 161 -0.38 0.01 -19.80
C LYS A 161 -1.81 0.49 -20.03
N ALA A 162 -2.02 1.47 -20.91
CA ALA A 162 -3.35 1.98 -21.24
C ALA A 162 -4.20 0.98 -22.04
N ASP A 163 -3.56 0.09 -22.78
CA ASP A 163 -4.20 -0.97 -23.57
C ASP A 163 -4.46 -2.25 -22.77
N LEU A 164 -3.72 -2.46 -21.67
CA LEU A 164 -3.83 -3.60 -20.77
C LEU A 164 -5.27 -3.93 -20.30
N PRO A 165 -6.13 -2.96 -19.93
CA PRO A 165 -7.45 -3.29 -19.37
C PRO A 165 -8.44 -3.68 -20.45
N LYS A 166 -8.14 -3.36 -21.71
CA LYS A 166 -9.02 -3.55 -22.86
C LYS A 166 -8.66 -4.80 -23.66
N ASN A 167 -7.47 -5.35 -23.45
CA ASN A 167 -6.94 -6.42 -24.28
C ASN A 167 -7.30 -7.80 -23.69
N PRO A 168 -7.88 -8.71 -24.48
CA PRO A 168 -8.13 -10.08 -24.03
C PRO A 168 -6.84 -10.89 -23.78
N ASN A 169 -5.71 -10.50 -24.38
CA ASN A 169 -4.41 -11.14 -24.25
C ASN A 169 -3.48 -10.34 -23.31
N GLN A 170 -3.89 -10.19 -22.06
CA GLN A 170 -3.19 -9.36 -21.06
C GLN A 170 -1.78 -9.85 -20.77
N GLU A 171 -1.54 -11.16 -20.79
CA GLU A 171 -0.24 -11.77 -20.53
C GLU A 171 0.83 -11.31 -21.54
N MET A 172 0.49 -11.29 -22.83
CA MET A 172 1.38 -10.79 -23.89
C MET A 172 1.70 -9.30 -23.71
N LEU A 173 0.71 -8.47 -23.35
CA LEU A 173 0.95 -7.05 -23.10
C LEU A 173 1.84 -6.83 -21.89
N ILE A 174 1.63 -7.57 -20.81
CA ILE A 174 2.47 -7.52 -19.61
C ILE A 174 3.91 -7.93 -19.95
N GLU A 175 4.09 -8.98 -20.77
CA GLU A 175 5.40 -9.38 -21.23
C GLU A 175 6.08 -8.26 -22.03
N ALA A 176 5.36 -7.62 -22.96
CA ALA A 176 5.86 -6.47 -23.70
C ALA A 176 6.20 -5.28 -22.79
N MET A 177 5.40 -5.03 -21.75
CA MET A 177 5.68 -4.01 -20.74
C MET A 177 6.97 -4.33 -19.97
N ILE A 178 7.15 -5.58 -19.55
CA ILE A 178 8.38 -6.03 -18.86
C ILE A 178 9.59 -5.88 -19.78
N GLN A 179 9.48 -6.28 -21.05
CA GLN A 179 10.54 -6.09 -22.04
C GLN A 179 10.87 -4.61 -22.23
N ASN A 180 9.86 -3.73 -22.28
CA ASN A 180 10.09 -2.29 -22.35
C ASN A 180 10.89 -1.80 -21.13
N LEU A 181 10.50 -2.18 -19.91
CA LEU A 181 11.22 -1.81 -18.68
C LEU A 181 12.67 -2.34 -18.69
N GLN A 182 12.89 -3.56 -19.17
CA GLN A 182 14.25 -4.11 -19.34
C GLN A 182 15.08 -3.31 -20.33
N LEU A 183 14.49 -2.86 -21.44
CA LEU A 183 15.16 -1.98 -22.40
C LEU A 183 15.52 -0.64 -21.76
N GLN A 184 14.64 -0.04 -20.97
CA GLN A 184 14.94 1.18 -20.23
C GLN A 184 16.14 1.00 -19.30
N ILE A 185 16.19 -0.10 -18.56
CA ILE A 185 17.31 -0.43 -17.65
C ILE A 185 18.61 -0.60 -18.43
N ASN A 186 18.58 -1.32 -19.54
CA ASN A 186 19.77 -1.54 -20.38
C ASN A 186 20.29 -0.21 -20.95
N LEU A 187 19.40 0.63 -21.46
CA LEU A 187 19.75 1.96 -21.96
C LEU A 187 20.39 2.81 -20.85
N LEU A 188 19.77 2.88 -19.67
CA LEU A 188 20.29 3.62 -18.53
C LEU A 188 21.68 3.11 -18.10
N ASN A 189 21.89 1.79 -18.08
CA ASN A 189 23.19 1.20 -17.76
C ASN A 189 24.27 1.62 -18.76
N GLU A 190 23.95 1.63 -20.05
CA GLU A 190 24.87 2.08 -21.10
C GLU A 190 25.20 3.56 -20.96
N GLN A 191 24.19 4.41 -20.77
CA GLN A 191 24.36 5.85 -20.59
C GLN A 191 25.26 6.16 -19.38
N LEU A 192 25.01 5.53 -18.23
CA LEU A 192 25.84 5.67 -17.04
C LEU A 192 27.29 5.22 -17.28
N ARG A 193 27.50 4.14 -18.06
CA ARG A 193 28.85 3.66 -18.39
C ARG A 193 29.60 4.65 -19.27
N VAL A 194 28.93 5.24 -20.27
CA VAL A 194 29.50 6.27 -21.14
C VAL A 194 29.93 7.48 -20.31
N ILE A 195 29.07 7.96 -19.41
CA ILE A 195 29.41 9.10 -18.54
C ILE A 195 30.61 8.78 -17.65
N LYS A 196 30.64 7.59 -17.03
CA LYS A 196 31.77 7.15 -16.20
C LYS A 196 33.09 7.17 -16.98
N ARG A 197 33.07 6.70 -18.24
CA ARG A 197 34.25 6.74 -19.12
C ARG A 197 34.67 8.17 -19.44
N ILE A 198 33.74 9.04 -19.81
CA ILE A 198 34.04 10.45 -20.12
C ILE A 198 34.69 11.12 -18.92
N LYS A 199 34.12 10.99 -17.72
CA LYS A 199 34.69 11.59 -16.50
C LYS A 199 36.07 11.02 -16.15
N GLN A 200 36.31 9.73 -16.35
CA GLN A 200 37.63 9.12 -16.13
C GLN A 200 38.68 9.67 -17.10
N GLN A 201 38.36 9.78 -18.39
CA GLN A 201 39.28 10.29 -19.40
C GLN A 201 39.66 11.77 -19.17
N THR A 202 38.71 12.59 -18.70
CA THR A 202 38.99 13.98 -18.33
C THR A 202 39.89 14.08 -17.08
N ASN A 203 39.75 13.16 -16.12
CA ASN A 203 40.55 13.19 -14.89
C ASN A 203 41.99 12.70 -15.08
N GLU A 204 42.25 11.79 -16.02
CA GLU A 204 43.60 11.29 -16.31
C GLU A 204 44.42 12.21 -17.21
N ASN A 205 43.79 13.18 -17.87
CA ASN A 205 44.46 14.12 -18.77
C ASN A 205 44.01 15.56 -18.46
N PRO A 206 44.45 16.15 -17.33
CA PRO A 206 44.16 17.55 -17.04
C PRO A 206 44.85 18.42 -18.08
N VAL A 207 44.04 19.18 -18.83
CA VAL A 207 44.50 20.26 -19.74
C VAL A 207 45.05 21.43 -18.94
#